data_AF-A0ABC8BHP9-F1
#
_entry.id   AF-A0ABC8BHP9-F1
#
_cell.length_a   1.000
_cell.length_b   1.000
_cell.length_c   1.000
_cell.angle_alpha   90.00
_cell.angle_beta   90.00
_cell.angle_gamma   90.00
#
_symmetry.space_group_name_H-M   'P 1'
#
loop_
_entity.id
_entity.type
_entity.pdbx_description
1 polymer ?
#
loop_
_entity_poly.entity_id
_entity_poly.type
_entity_poly.pdbx_seq_one_letter_code
_entity_poly.pdbx_strand_id
1 'polypeptide(L)'
;MDPHRFTAIEIEGQTCFISRRANMFGHSRLYRPNPMDATQLVHEQEFALRTTSGAWKTVGKQIPRLSQPAIRNAQAHLTSLTTAWPASLEEASSAERLKFEADYLALSKASNAESFSEIAAYTEGGSAAINPVLRNGMRNATTSRFLRQFYKLKPWHGTAFRSTYVSSEGVACLEREIGAVFTDNGVQSASVSRANASRWSQDGFVSSNANSENHPVFFIFAPNVPKKNMFTGFLGDHVAIPPGTRVQLGATTRVNGQLFAWFDAPERLVDQTYDLYTGAQEFWV
;
A
#
# COMPACT_ATOMS: atom_id res chain seq x y z
N MET A 1 -27.44 26.92 11.90
CA MET A 1 -27.16 25.57 12.45
C MET A 1 -28.45 24.94 12.93
N ASP A 2 -28.72 23.69 12.57
CA ASP A 2 -29.93 22.97 12.95
C ASP A 2 -29.75 22.31 14.34
N PRO A 3 -30.46 22.79 15.39
CA PRO A 3 -30.35 22.26 16.76
C PRO A 3 -30.90 20.82 16.90
N HIS A 4 -31.58 20.29 15.88
CA HIS A 4 -32.04 18.91 15.86
C HIS A 4 -30.94 17.92 15.46
N ARG A 5 -29.84 18.37 14.85
CA ARG A 5 -28.76 17.51 14.35
C ARG A 5 -27.51 17.52 15.21
N PHE A 6 -27.19 18.65 15.85
CA PHE A 6 -25.95 18.83 16.60
C PHE A 6 -26.20 19.34 18.02
N THR A 7 -25.31 18.96 18.94
CA THR A 7 -25.28 19.46 20.31
C THR A 7 -23.99 20.26 20.52
N ALA A 8 -24.10 21.49 21.00
CA ALA A 8 -22.93 22.29 21.37
C ALA A 8 -22.32 21.75 22.68
N ILE A 9 -20.99 21.69 22.72
CA ILE A 9 -20.21 21.26 23.89
C ILE A 9 -19.00 22.16 24.05
N GLU A 10 -18.44 22.19 25.25
CA GLU A 10 -17.19 22.90 25.55
C GLU A 10 -16.05 21.89 25.71
N ILE A 11 -14.95 22.12 24.99
CA ILE A 11 -13.70 21.37 25.12
C ILE A 11 -12.56 22.39 25.16
N GLU A 12 -11.74 22.35 26.22
CA GLU A 12 -10.54 23.21 26.35
C GLU A 12 -10.81 24.72 26.16
N GLY A 13 -12.00 25.18 26.53
CA GLY A 13 -12.42 26.58 26.41
C GLY A 13 -12.87 26.99 25.00
N GLN A 14 -13.08 26.03 24.10
CA GLN A 14 -13.64 26.25 22.77
C GLN A 14 -14.99 25.56 22.61
N THR A 15 -15.96 26.32 22.11
CA THR A 15 -17.26 25.78 21.70
C THR A 15 -17.09 24.90 20.46
N CYS A 16 -17.39 23.62 20.62
CA CYS A 16 -17.44 22.63 19.55
C CYS A 16 -18.86 22.04 19.43
N PHE A 17 -19.09 21.23 18.41
CA PHE A 17 -20.39 20.59 18.16
C PHE A 17 -20.22 19.08 18.02
N ILE A 18 -21.19 18.30 18.48
CA ILE A 18 -21.19 16.85 18.32
C ILE A 18 -22.43 16.34 17.63
N SER A 19 -22.31 15.20 16.94
CA SER A 19 -23.47 14.45 16.48
C SER A 19 -24.31 13.98 17.67
N ARG A 20 -25.65 14.05 17.58
CA ARG A 20 -26.54 13.53 18.63
C ARG A 20 -26.38 12.05 18.93
N ARG A 21 -25.99 11.25 17.93
CA ARG A 21 -25.72 9.82 18.11
C ARG A 21 -24.24 9.62 18.41
N ALA A 22 -23.97 8.88 19.48
CA ALA A 22 -22.69 8.25 19.72
C ALA A 22 -22.59 6.93 18.95
N ASN A 23 -21.37 6.50 18.63
CA ASN A 23 -21.12 5.15 18.15
C ASN A 23 -21.25 4.12 19.28
N MET A 24 -21.03 2.84 18.98
CA MET A 24 -21.13 1.74 19.96
C MET A 24 -20.17 1.86 21.16
N PHE A 25 -19.18 2.75 21.11
CA PHE A 25 -18.21 3.01 22.18
C PHE A 25 -18.53 4.30 22.97
N GLY A 26 -19.67 4.93 22.72
CA GLY A 26 -20.04 6.20 23.38
C GLY A 26 -19.35 7.44 22.81
N HIS A 27 -18.64 7.32 21.68
CA HIS A 27 -17.98 8.44 21.03
C HIS A 27 -18.91 9.16 20.05
N SER A 28 -19.04 10.47 20.19
CA SER A 28 -19.80 11.31 19.24
C SER A 28 -18.83 12.01 18.31
N ARG A 29 -19.15 12.14 17.01
CA ARG A 29 -18.25 12.81 16.06
C ARG A 29 -18.14 14.30 16.43
N LEU A 30 -16.93 14.85 16.44
CA LEU A 30 -16.64 16.24 16.80
C LEU A 30 -16.60 17.12 15.55
N TYR A 31 -17.27 18.26 15.63
CA TYR A 31 -17.37 19.29 14.59
C TYR A 31 -16.94 20.64 15.15
N ARG A 32 -16.31 21.46 14.31
CA ARG A 32 -15.93 22.85 14.61
C ARG A 32 -16.48 23.80 13.54
N PRO A 33 -16.70 25.09 13.86
CA PRO A 33 -17.00 26.10 12.84
C PRO A 33 -15.90 26.14 11.78
N ASN A 34 -16.27 26.22 10.49
CA ASN A 34 -15.31 26.41 9.42
C ASN A 34 -14.67 27.80 9.56
N PRO A 35 -13.32 27.91 9.56
CA PRO A 35 -12.63 29.19 9.73
C PRO A 35 -12.93 30.19 8.60
N MET A 36 -13.33 29.72 7.42
CA MET A 36 -13.66 30.56 6.26
C MET A 36 -15.17 30.86 6.16
N ASP A 37 -16.02 30.12 6.87
CA ASP A 37 -17.47 30.30 6.89
C ASP A 37 -18.06 29.76 8.20
N ALA A 38 -18.26 30.63 9.19
CA ALA A 38 -18.77 30.25 10.50
C ALA A 38 -20.20 29.66 10.50
N THR A 39 -20.90 29.69 9.36
CA THR A 39 -22.21 29.04 9.21
C THR A 39 -22.11 27.54 8.93
N GLN A 40 -20.92 27.06 8.54
CA GLN A 40 -20.63 25.67 8.25
C GLN A 40 -19.88 24.99 9.39
N LEU A 41 -20.17 23.71 9.59
CA LEU A 41 -19.45 22.86 10.52
C LEU A 41 -18.58 21.88 9.73
N VAL A 42 -17.29 21.85 10.05
CA VAL A 42 -16.33 20.88 9.54
C VAL A 42 -15.97 19.88 10.64
N HIS A 43 -15.67 18.65 10.27
CA HIS A 43 -15.20 17.64 11.20
C HIS A 43 -13.88 17.05 10.72
N GLU A 44 -13.02 16.69 11.66
CA GLU A 44 -11.81 15.91 11.39
C GLU A 44 -12.04 14.44 11.82
N GLN A 45 -10.97 13.65 11.95
CA GLN A 45 -11.05 12.29 12.50
C GLN A 45 -11.09 12.27 14.04
N GLU A 46 -11.75 13.27 14.61
CA GLU A 46 -11.85 13.46 16.04
C GLU A 46 -13.27 13.16 16.54
N PHE A 47 -13.32 12.63 17.74
CA PHE A 47 -14.55 12.36 18.45
C PHE A 47 -14.51 13.05 19.81
N ALA A 48 -15.68 13.27 20.38
CA ALA A 48 -15.84 13.67 21.76
C ALA A 48 -16.38 12.49 22.57
N LEU A 49 -15.80 12.27 23.74
CA LEU A 49 -16.30 11.35 24.73
C LEU A 49 -16.67 12.14 25.99
N ARG A 50 -17.86 11.88 26.51
CA ARG A 50 -18.29 12.41 27.80
C ARG A 50 -17.64 11.59 28.90
N THR A 51 -16.88 12.22 29.77
CA THR A 51 -16.26 11.59 30.93
C THR A 51 -17.30 11.28 32.00
N THR A 52 -16.92 10.45 32.98
CA THR A 52 -17.74 10.17 34.16
C THR A 52 -18.02 11.41 35.01
N SER A 53 -17.14 12.41 34.97
CA SER A 53 -17.34 13.72 35.61
C SER A 53 -18.29 14.64 34.81
N GLY A 54 -18.82 14.18 33.67
CA GLY A 54 -19.73 14.94 32.82
C GLY A 54 -19.05 15.93 31.86
N ALA A 55 -17.73 16.11 31.98
CA ALA A 55 -16.92 16.92 31.07
C ALA A 55 -16.76 16.23 29.70
N TRP A 56 -16.48 17.01 28.67
CA TRP A 56 -16.13 16.48 27.36
C TRP A 56 -14.63 16.51 27.17
N LYS A 57 -14.09 15.46 26.55
CA LYS A 57 -12.72 15.43 26.08
C LYS A 57 -12.67 15.00 24.63
N THR A 58 -11.68 15.51 23.91
CA THR A 58 -11.33 15.01 22.59
C THR A 58 -10.75 13.61 22.74
N VAL A 59 -11.29 12.67 21.97
CA VAL A 59 -10.74 11.33 21.76
C VAL A 59 -10.49 11.21 20.28
N GLY A 60 -9.22 11.07 19.92
CA GLY A 60 -8.82 11.08 18.53
C GLY A 60 -7.47 11.75 18.30
N LYS A 61 -6.45 11.42 19.10
CA LYS A 61 -5.13 11.32 18.47
C LYS A 61 -5.21 10.06 17.61
N GLN A 62 -5.52 10.22 16.32
CA GLN A 62 -5.67 9.20 15.28
C GLN A 62 -6.33 7.90 15.78
N ILE A 63 -7.58 7.61 15.35
CA ILE A 63 -8.06 6.23 15.44
C ILE A 63 -6.95 5.33 14.87
N PRO A 64 -6.40 4.39 15.66
CA PRO A 64 -5.33 3.53 15.18
C PRO A 64 -5.82 2.87 13.89
N ARG A 65 -5.14 3.17 12.78
CA ARG A 65 -5.53 2.66 11.46
C ARG A 65 -5.33 1.14 11.39
N LEU A 66 -4.51 0.59 12.30
CA LEU A 66 -4.27 -0.82 12.52
C LEU A 66 -4.46 -1.19 14.00
N SER A 67 -4.88 -2.43 14.22
CA SER A 67 -4.89 -3.02 15.56
C SER A 67 -3.46 -3.25 16.09
N GLN A 68 -3.29 -3.22 17.41
CA GLN A 68 -1.99 -3.52 18.04
C GLN A 68 -1.44 -4.92 17.70
N PRO A 69 -2.27 -5.99 17.64
CA PRO A 69 -1.82 -7.28 17.13
C PRO A 69 -1.35 -7.23 15.68
N ALA A 70 -2.05 -6.51 14.79
CA ALA A 70 -1.65 -6.39 13.39
C ALA A 70 -0.30 -5.69 13.22
N ILE A 71 -0.04 -4.61 13.99
CA ILE A 71 1.25 -3.92 14.00
C ILE A 71 2.38 -4.89 14.41
N ARG A 72 2.19 -5.63 15.51
CA ARG A 72 3.19 -6.60 15.98
C ARG A 72 3.46 -7.71 14.96
N ASN A 73 2.41 -8.23 14.34
CA ASN A 73 2.54 -9.26 13.31
C ASN A 73 3.29 -8.73 12.08
N ALA A 74 2.94 -7.53 11.60
CA ALA A 74 3.63 -6.90 10.47
C ALA A 74 5.12 -6.67 10.77
N GLN A 75 5.45 -6.18 11.98
CA GLN A 75 6.84 -6.02 12.42
C GLN A 75 7.59 -7.34 12.49
N ALA A 76 6.98 -8.39 13.03
CA ALA A 76 7.59 -9.72 13.12
C ALA A 76 7.85 -10.31 11.72
N HIS A 77 6.88 -10.22 10.81
CA HIS A 77 7.04 -10.66 9.42
C HIS A 77 8.14 -9.87 8.71
N LEU A 78 8.11 -8.54 8.80
CA LEU A 78 9.11 -7.69 8.17
C LEU A 78 10.52 -7.96 8.70
N THR A 79 10.68 -8.10 10.02
CA THR A 79 11.96 -8.44 10.65
C THR A 79 12.48 -9.79 10.18
N SER A 80 11.61 -10.82 10.16
CA SER A 80 11.98 -12.14 9.68
C SER A 80 12.43 -12.13 8.22
N LEU A 81 11.74 -11.39 7.35
CA LEU A 81 12.05 -11.33 5.92
C LEU A 81 13.26 -10.47 5.57
N THR A 82 13.62 -9.51 6.44
CA THR A 82 14.75 -8.59 6.23
C THR A 82 16.01 -9.01 6.96
N THR A 83 15.92 -9.98 7.88
CA THR A 83 17.09 -10.64 8.47
C THR A 83 17.88 -11.35 7.37
N ALA A 84 19.19 -11.07 7.30
CA ALA A 84 20.07 -11.60 6.25
C ALA A 84 19.49 -11.40 4.84
N TRP A 85 19.10 -10.16 4.52
CA TRP A 85 18.64 -9.82 3.18
C TRP A 85 19.73 -10.12 2.13
N PRO A 86 19.47 -11.01 1.14
CA PRO A 86 20.51 -11.49 0.24
C PRO A 86 20.80 -10.47 -0.88
N ALA A 87 22.06 -10.28 -1.25
CA ALA A 87 22.39 -9.48 -2.44
C ALA A 87 22.18 -10.26 -3.75
N SER A 88 22.29 -11.59 -3.69
CA SER A 88 22.11 -12.51 -4.84
C SER A 88 21.51 -13.87 -4.44
N LEU A 89 21.22 -14.74 -5.41
CA LEU A 89 20.68 -16.08 -5.14
C LEU A 89 21.71 -17.00 -4.46
N GLU A 90 23.00 -16.78 -4.74
CA GLU A 90 24.14 -17.49 -4.16
C GLU A 90 24.35 -17.16 -2.68
N GLU A 91 23.81 -16.03 -2.21
CA GLU A 91 23.81 -15.66 -0.80
C GLU A 91 22.54 -16.11 -0.07
N ALA A 92 21.49 -16.51 -0.80
CA ALA A 92 20.27 -17.05 -0.21
C ALA A 92 20.55 -18.39 0.49
N SER A 93 19.90 -18.61 1.64
CA SER A 93 20.01 -19.85 2.40
C SER A 93 19.43 -21.05 1.64
N SER A 94 19.84 -22.27 2.00
CA SER A 94 19.29 -23.49 1.38
C SER A 94 17.76 -23.57 1.51
N ALA A 95 17.21 -23.14 2.65
CA ALA A 95 15.76 -23.11 2.86
C ALA A 95 15.06 -22.12 1.92
N GLU A 96 15.66 -20.95 1.68
CA GLU A 96 15.13 -19.95 0.74
C GLU A 96 15.19 -20.45 -0.70
N ARG A 97 16.27 -21.11 -1.11
CA ARG A 97 16.40 -21.68 -2.45
C ARG A 97 15.38 -22.78 -2.72
N LEU A 98 15.18 -23.68 -1.76
CA LEU A 98 14.14 -24.72 -1.83
C LEU A 98 12.74 -24.11 -1.90
N LYS A 99 12.48 -23.06 -1.11
CA LYS A 99 11.20 -22.35 -1.18
C LYS A 99 11.00 -21.69 -2.55
N PHE A 100 12.03 -21.05 -3.09
CA PHE A 100 11.98 -20.42 -4.40
C PHE A 100 11.70 -21.45 -5.50
N GLU A 101 12.37 -22.60 -5.48
CA GLU A 101 12.13 -23.68 -6.45
C GLU A 101 10.69 -24.19 -6.39
N ALA A 102 10.15 -24.39 -5.19
CA ALA A 102 8.75 -24.77 -5.01
C ALA A 102 7.77 -23.71 -5.54
N ASP A 103 8.01 -22.43 -5.23
CA ASP A 103 7.17 -21.32 -5.71
C ASP A 103 7.27 -21.17 -7.24
N TYR A 104 8.47 -21.33 -7.82
CA TYR A 104 8.72 -21.28 -9.26
C TYR A 104 7.93 -22.38 -9.99
N LEU A 105 8.00 -23.63 -9.51
CA LEU A 105 7.25 -24.74 -10.09
C LEU A 105 5.74 -24.54 -9.95
N ALA A 106 5.28 -23.99 -8.82
CA ALA A 106 3.87 -23.68 -8.60
C ALA A 106 3.37 -22.58 -9.55
N LEU A 107 4.16 -21.51 -9.74
CA LEU A 107 3.87 -20.45 -10.69
C LEU A 107 3.79 -20.99 -12.11
N SER A 108 4.82 -21.73 -12.54
CA SER A 108 4.90 -22.33 -13.87
C SER A 108 3.68 -23.20 -14.19
N LYS A 109 3.35 -24.12 -13.28
CA LYS A 109 2.22 -25.03 -13.44
C LYS A 109 0.87 -24.33 -13.51
N ALA A 110 0.70 -23.23 -12.78
CA ALA A 110 -0.59 -22.54 -12.66
C ALA A 110 -0.76 -21.37 -13.63
N SER A 111 0.31 -20.94 -14.31
CA SER A 111 0.29 -19.75 -15.16
C SER A 111 -0.51 -19.94 -16.43
N ASN A 112 -1.18 -18.87 -16.86
CA ASN A 112 -1.76 -18.72 -18.19
C ASN A 112 -1.23 -17.46 -18.90
N ALA A 113 -0.14 -16.87 -18.40
CA ALA A 113 0.36 -15.58 -18.91
C ALA A 113 0.80 -15.64 -20.37
N GLU A 114 1.46 -16.73 -20.78
CA GLU A 114 1.93 -16.92 -22.17
C GLU A 114 0.78 -17.09 -23.18
N SER A 115 -0.45 -17.37 -22.72
CA SER A 115 -1.63 -17.37 -23.58
C SER A 115 -2.09 -15.96 -23.99
N PHE A 116 -1.43 -14.91 -23.49
CA PHE A 116 -1.83 -13.53 -23.64
C PHE A 116 -0.66 -12.69 -24.18
N SER A 117 -0.73 -12.29 -25.45
CA SER A 117 0.36 -11.59 -26.14
C SER A 117 0.75 -10.26 -25.51
N GLU A 118 -0.19 -9.49 -24.95
CA GLU A 118 0.10 -8.22 -24.29
C GLU A 118 0.82 -8.45 -22.95
N ILE A 119 0.63 -9.63 -22.34
CA ILE A 119 1.34 -10.01 -21.11
C ILE A 119 2.75 -10.46 -21.43
N ALA A 120 2.94 -11.30 -22.45
CA ALA A 120 4.28 -11.67 -22.93
C ALA A 120 5.10 -10.42 -23.31
N ALA A 121 4.52 -9.52 -24.12
CA ALA A 121 5.17 -8.27 -24.52
C ALA A 121 5.51 -7.38 -23.31
N TYR A 122 4.64 -7.32 -22.30
CA TYR A 122 4.93 -6.59 -21.05
C TYR A 122 6.09 -7.22 -20.28
N THR A 123 6.20 -8.55 -20.22
CA THR A 123 7.29 -9.24 -19.51
C THR A 123 8.64 -9.07 -20.20
N GLU A 124 8.66 -9.00 -21.53
CA GLU A 124 9.90 -8.94 -22.33
C GLU A 124 10.37 -7.50 -22.59
N GLY A 125 9.44 -6.61 -22.98
CA GLY A 125 9.71 -5.22 -23.32
C GLY A 125 9.56 -4.24 -22.15
N GLY A 126 9.13 -4.73 -20.99
CA GLY A 126 9.01 -3.97 -19.75
C GLY A 126 7.79 -3.05 -19.68
N SER A 127 7.60 -2.48 -18.50
CA SER A 127 6.39 -1.70 -18.14
C SER A 127 6.33 -0.27 -18.68
N ALA A 128 7.36 0.20 -19.37
CA ALA A 128 7.56 1.61 -19.72
C ALA A 128 6.46 2.20 -20.64
N ALA A 129 5.85 1.39 -21.52
CA ALA A 129 4.76 1.84 -22.37
C ALA A 129 3.37 1.82 -21.69
N ILE A 130 3.25 1.14 -20.55
CA ILE A 130 1.97 0.90 -19.88
C ILE A 130 1.85 1.70 -18.59
N ASN A 131 2.81 1.57 -17.67
CA ASN A 131 2.71 2.12 -16.32
C ASN A 131 2.64 3.65 -16.27
N PRO A 132 3.43 4.42 -17.05
CA PRO A 132 3.31 5.88 -17.05
C PRO A 132 1.92 6.36 -17.48
N VAL A 133 1.31 5.70 -18.47
CA VAL A 133 -0.04 6.04 -18.95
C VAL A 133 -1.09 5.73 -17.88
N LEU A 134 -1.00 4.54 -17.27
CA LEU A 134 -1.92 4.13 -16.22
C LEU A 134 -1.84 5.03 -14.98
N ARG A 135 -0.63 5.42 -14.56
CA ARG A 135 -0.41 6.29 -13.40
C ARG A 135 -0.97 7.69 -13.58
N ASN A 136 -0.99 8.19 -14.82
CA ASN A 136 -1.66 9.43 -15.16
C ASN A 136 -3.20 9.31 -15.27
N GLY A 137 -3.79 8.18 -14.85
CA GLY A 137 -5.23 7.94 -14.92
C GLY A 137 -5.75 7.73 -16.34
N MET A 138 -4.88 7.66 -17.35
CA MET A 138 -5.28 7.58 -18.74
C MET A 138 -5.56 6.14 -19.18
N ARG A 139 -6.64 5.97 -19.96
CA ARG A 139 -6.94 4.71 -20.65
C ARG A 139 -6.95 4.93 -22.15
N ASN A 140 -5.93 4.41 -22.83
CA ASN A 140 -5.86 4.40 -24.29
C ASN A 140 -6.05 2.97 -24.83
N ALA A 141 -5.99 2.82 -26.15
CA ALA A 141 -6.17 1.51 -26.79
C ALA A 141 -5.17 0.46 -26.27
N THR A 142 -3.91 0.83 -26.09
CA THR A 142 -2.84 -0.05 -25.61
C THR A 142 -3.05 -0.48 -24.17
N THR A 143 -3.24 0.45 -23.24
CA THR A 143 -3.49 0.10 -21.83
C THR A 143 -4.79 -0.68 -21.66
N SER A 144 -5.81 -0.39 -22.48
CA SER A 144 -7.07 -1.13 -22.46
C SER A 144 -6.92 -2.57 -22.95
N ARG A 145 -6.15 -2.83 -24.02
CA ARG A 145 -5.85 -4.20 -24.49
C ARG A 145 -5.09 -4.98 -23.43
N PHE A 146 -4.03 -4.37 -22.87
CA PHE A 146 -3.25 -4.96 -21.80
C PHE A 146 -4.13 -5.32 -20.59
N LEU A 147 -4.91 -4.37 -20.05
CA LEU A 147 -5.74 -4.63 -18.86
C LEU A 147 -6.78 -5.73 -19.09
N ARG A 148 -7.38 -5.80 -20.29
CA ARG A 148 -8.32 -6.89 -20.63
C ARG A 148 -7.69 -8.27 -20.56
N GLN A 149 -6.40 -8.41 -20.87
CA GLN A 149 -5.67 -9.66 -20.73
C GLN A 149 -5.19 -9.86 -19.29
N PHE A 150 -4.64 -8.82 -18.67
CA PHE A 150 -4.12 -8.84 -17.30
C PHE A 150 -5.14 -9.33 -16.27
N TYR A 151 -6.39 -8.85 -16.34
CA TYR A 151 -7.41 -9.28 -15.39
C TYR A 151 -7.87 -10.74 -15.56
N LYS A 152 -7.58 -11.38 -16.70
CA LYS A 152 -7.83 -12.82 -16.95
C LYS A 152 -6.74 -13.74 -16.39
N LEU A 153 -5.64 -13.18 -15.92
CA LEU A 153 -4.56 -13.96 -15.32
C LEU A 153 -5.01 -14.64 -14.04
N LYS A 154 -4.47 -15.84 -13.80
CA LYS A 154 -4.69 -16.60 -12.57
C LYS A 154 -4.13 -15.85 -11.35
N PRO A 155 -4.75 -15.98 -10.18
CA PRO A 155 -4.24 -15.34 -8.97
C PRO A 155 -2.99 -16.04 -8.43
N TRP A 156 -2.20 -15.31 -7.64
CA TRP A 156 -1.12 -15.85 -6.80
C TRP A 156 -1.32 -15.43 -5.34
N HIS A 157 -1.07 -16.34 -4.40
CA HIS A 157 -1.36 -16.14 -2.97
C HIS A 157 -0.13 -16.26 -2.06
N GLY A 158 1.09 -16.19 -2.59
CA GLY A 158 2.32 -16.13 -1.78
C GLY A 158 2.76 -14.71 -1.45
N THR A 159 3.79 -14.56 -0.62
CA THR A 159 4.48 -13.27 -0.43
C THR A 159 5.18 -12.84 -1.73
N ALA A 160 5.24 -11.54 -2.00
CA ALA A 160 5.94 -11.00 -3.16
C ALA A 160 6.81 -9.79 -2.80
N PHE A 161 7.91 -9.63 -3.51
CA PHE A 161 8.97 -8.66 -3.24
C PHE A 161 9.19 -7.79 -4.46
N ARG A 162 9.02 -6.47 -4.31
CA ARG A 162 9.22 -5.50 -5.38
C ARG A 162 10.36 -4.58 -5.01
N SER A 163 11.35 -4.47 -5.90
CA SER A 163 12.30 -3.37 -5.87
C SER A 163 11.76 -2.21 -6.70
N THR A 164 11.85 -0.99 -6.16
CA THR A 164 11.43 0.22 -6.87
C THR A 164 12.11 1.46 -6.29
N TYR A 165 11.78 2.62 -6.85
CA TYR A 165 12.18 3.92 -6.36
C TYR A 165 10.95 4.72 -5.94
N VAL A 166 11.05 5.45 -4.83
CA VAL A 166 9.98 6.27 -4.25
C VAL A 166 10.53 7.67 -4.02
N SER A 167 9.70 8.70 -4.22
CA SER A 167 10.11 10.08 -3.96
C SER A 167 10.54 10.32 -2.51
N SER A 168 11.29 11.39 -2.25
CA SER A 168 11.63 11.85 -0.90
C SER A 168 10.38 11.98 -0.01
N GLU A 169 9.31 12.59 -0.52
CA GLU A 169 8.03 12.76 0.17
C GLU A 169 7.33 11.42 0.40
N GLY A 170 7.37 10.53 -0.58
CA GLY A 170 6.81 9.18 -0.48
C GLY A 170 7.52 8.35 0.59
N VAL A 171 8.85 8.40 0.66
CA VAL A 171 9.64 7.75 1.73
C VAL A 171 9.26 8.30 3.10
N ALA A 172 9.22 9.63 3.24
CA ALA A 172 8.81 10.26 4.49
C ALA A 172 7.37 9.88 4.89
N CYS A 173 6.48 9.74 3.90
CA CYS A 173 5.11 9.27 4.12
C CYS A 173 5.08 7.82 4.63
N LEU A 174 5.83 6.91 4.00
CA LEU A 174 5.94 5.52 4.42
C LEU A 174 6.50 5.39 5.85
N GLU A 175 7.46 6.23 6.23
CA GLU A 175 8.04 6.17 7.59
C GLU A 175 7.10 6.70 8.67
N ARG A 176 6.21 7.65 8.34
CA ARG A 176 5.31 8.30 9.31
C ARG A 176 3.92 7.67 9.40
N GLU A 177 3.38 7.18 8.29
CA GLU A 177 1.95 6.89 8.16
C GLU A 177 1.61 5.40 8.31
N ILE A 178 2.17 4.72 9.33
CA ILE A 178 1.83 3.31 9.61
C ILE A 178 0.30 3.13 9.72
N GLY A 179 -0.20 2.11 9.03
CA GLY A 179 -1.62 1.78 8.89
C GLY A 179 -2.37 2.59 7.84
N ALA A 180 -1.75 3.58 7.18
CA ALA A 180 -2.35 4.20 5.98
C ALA A 180 -2.53 3.18 4.86
N VAL A 181 -3.50 3.47 3.99
CA VAL A 181 -3.73 2.69 2.77
C VAL A 181 -3.16 3.45 1.59
N PHE A 182 -2.39 2.76 0.78
CA PHE A 182 -1.73 3.27 -0.40
C PHE A 182 -2.28 2.62 -1.67
N THR A 183 -2.14 3.31 -2.79
CA THR A 183 -2.55 2.88 -4.13
C THR A 183 -1.48 3.21 -5.16
N ASP A 184 -1.36 2.38 -6.20
CA ASP A 184 -0.66 2.70 -7.44
C ASP A 184 -1.61 2.37 -8.58
N ASN A 185 -1.83 3.33 -9.49
CA ASN A 185 -2.63 3.10 -10.69
C ASN A 185 -1.87 2.29 -11.76
N GLY A 186 -0.56 2.13 -11.64
CA GLY A 186 0.24 1.22 -12.44
C GLY A 186 0.16 -0.24 -12.00
N VAL A 187 0.67 -1.12 -12.86
CA VAL A 187 0.90 -2.54 -12.55
C VAL A 187 2.21 -2.68 -11.79
N GLN A 188 2.15 -3.20 -10.57
CA GLN A 188 3.34 -3.32 -9.74
C GLN A 188 3.94 -4.71 -9.90
N SER A 189 5.00 -4.81 -10.70
CA SER A 189 5.76 -6.04 -10.88
C SER A 189 6.56 -6.39 -9.63
N ALA A 190 6.50 -7.65 -9.23
CA ALA A 190 7.17 -8.19 -8.05
C ALA A 190 7.68 -9.61 -8.35
N SER A 191 8.68 -10.03 -7.60
CA SER A 191 9.21 -11.39 -7.61
C SER A 191 8.65 -12.19 -6.43
N VAL A 192 8.52 -13.51 -6.57
CA VAL A 192 8.30 -14.40 -5.42
C VAL A 192 9.57 -14.67 -4.59
N SER A 193 10.73 -14.16 -5.02
CA SER A 193 12.05 -14.35 -4.41
C SER A 193 12.67 -13.05 -3.92
N ARG A 194 13.18 -13.06 -2.67
CA ARG A 194 13.94 -11.93 -2.10
C ARG A 194 15.22 -11.68 -2.90
N ALA A 195 15.96 -12.74 -3.19
CA ALA A 195 17.21 -12.66 -3.95
C ALA A 195 17.01 -12.09 -5.36
N ASN A 196 15.94 -12.49 -6.04
CA ASN A 196 15.65 -11.94 -7.37
C ASN A 196 15.19 -10.50 -7.29
N ALA A 197 14.40 -10.11 -6.27
CA ALA A 197 14.08 -8.70 -6.05
C ALA A 197 15.34 -7.85 -5.79
N SER A 198 16.31 -8.36 -5.02
CA SER A 198 17.62 -7.71 -4.85
C SER A 198 18.36 -7.56 -6.17
N ARG A 199 18.39 -8.61 -6.99
CA ARG A 199 19.00 -8.55 -8.32
C ARG A 199 18.29 -7.53 -9.22
N TRP A 200 16.96 -7.50 -9.22
CA TRP A 200 16.18 -6.51 -9.98
C TRP A 200 16.49 -5.08 -9.55
N SER A 201 16.78 -4.84 -8.27
CA SER A 201 17.16 -3.49 -7.79
C SER A 201 18.42 -2.93 -8.45
N GLN A 202 19.29 -3.82 -8.95
CA GLN A 202 20.55 -3.51 -9.62
C GLN A 202 20.40 -3.47 -11.15
N ASP A 203 19.25 -3.88 -11.69
CA ASP A 203 18.99 -3.87 -13.12
C ASP A 203 18.84 -2.43 -13.64
N GLY A 204 19.36 -2.16 -14.85
CA GLY A 204 19.26 -0.87 -15.52
C GLY A 204 17.82 -0.38 -15.68
N PHE A 205 16.87 -1.30 -15.85
CA PHE A 205 15.45 -0.97 -15.94
C PHE A 205 14.92 -0.33 -14.66
N VAL A 206 15.25 -0.87 -13.48
CA VAL A 206 14.78 -0.33 -12.19
C VAL A 206 15.60 0.89 -11.79
N SER A 207 16.93 0.78 -11.88
CA SER A 207 17.88 1.82 -11.48
C SER A 207 17.86 3.07 -12.37
N SER A 208 17.28 3.00 -13.57
CA SER A 208 17.06 4.19 -14.42
C SER A 208 16.21 5.28 -13.75
N ASN A 209 15.43 4.95 -12.72
CA ASN A 209 14.64 5.92 -11.94
C ASN A 209 15.42 6.59 -10.81
N ALA A 210 16.67 6.18 -10.57
CA ALA A 210 17.51 6.75 -9.52
C ALA A 210 17.86 8.21 -9.82
N ASN A 211 17.56 9.10 -8.88
CA ASN A 211 17.99 10.50 -8.90
C ASN A 211 17.98 11.05 -7.46
N SER A 212 18.30 12.34 -7.26
CA SER A 212 18.35 12.93 -5.91
C SER A 212 17.02 12.89 -5.16
N GLU A 213 15.91 12.88 -5.89
CA GLU A 213 14.55 12.91 -5.34
C GLU A 213 13.92 11.53 -5.24
N ASN A 214 14.55 10.48 -5.76
CA ASN A 214 14.01 9.13 -5.82
C ASN A 214 14.94 8.15 -5.11
N HIS A 215 14.43 7.49 -4.08
CA HIS A 215 15.19 6.61 -3.20
C HIS A 215 14.81 5.14 -3.42
N PRO A 216 15.76 4.21 -3.36
CA PRO A 216 15.47 2.78 -3.51
C PRO A 216 14.68 2.26 -2.31
N VAL A 217 13.58 1.56 -2.60
CA VAL A 217 12.69 0.96 -1.60
C VAL A 217 12.31 -0.46 -2.03
N PHE A 218 12.20 -1.35 -1.05
CA PHE A 218 11.61 -2.67 -1.22
C PHE A 218 10.20 -2.72 -0.65
N PHE A 219 9.22 -2.99 -1.49
CA PHE A 219 7.87 -3.30 -1.06
C PHE A 219 7.69 -4.80 -0.92
N ILE A 220 7.17 -5.23 0.23
CA ILE A 220 6.88 -6.62 0.53
C ILE A 220 5.38 -6.76 0.69
N PHE A 221 4.74 -7.48 -0.22
CA PHE A 221 3.30 -7.69 -0.23
C PHE A 221 2.95 -9.02 0.42
N ALA A 222 2.06 -8.96 1.42
CA ALA A 222 1.55 -10.11 2.13
C ALA A 222 0.83 -11.10 1.18
N PRO A 223 0.72 -12.38 1.58
CA PRO A 223 -0.01 -13.43 0.84
C PRO A 223 -1.41 -13.03 0.36
N ASN A 224 -2.17 -12.34 1.22
CA ASN A 224 -3.56 -11.94 0.99
C ASN A 224 -3.73 -10.67 0.12
N VAL A 225 -2.68 -9.91 -0.18
CA VAL A 225 -2.75 -8.81 -1.16
C VAL A 225 -3.10 -9.40 -2.54
N PRO A 226 -4.09 -8.89 -3.27
CA PRO A 226 -4.42 -9.42 -4.60
C PRO A 226 -3.23 -9.35 -5.57
N LYS A 227 -2.85 -10.49 -6.15
CA LYS A 227 -1.74 -10.61 -7.10
C LYS A 227 -2.12 -11.51 -8.27
N LYS A 228 -1.58 -11.21 -9.44
CA LYS A 228 -1.69 -12.00 -10.66
C LYS A 228 -0.41 -12.76 -10.92
N ASN A 229 -0.54 -14.03 -11.32
CA ASN A 229 0.56 -14.84 -11.81
C ASN A 229 0.93 -14.34 -13.22
N MET A 230 2.14 -13.81 -13.36
CA MET A 230 2.70 -13.25 -14.59
C MET A 230 3.83 -14.12 -15.15
N PHE A 231 4.00 -15.35 -14.63
CA PHE A 231 5.06 -16.26 -15.04
C PHE A 231 5.05 -16.51 -16.54
N THR A 232 6.18 -16.23 -17.19
CA THR A 232 6.51 -16.64 -18.56
C THR A 232 7.88 -17.33 -18.56
N GLY A 233 8.23 -18.02 -19.64
CA GLY A 233 9.58 -18.59 -19.82
C GLY A 233 10.70 -17.54 -19.80
N PHE A 234 10.38 -16.26 -20.04
CA PHE A 234 11.33 -15.15 -19.95
C PHE A 234 11.51 -14.65 -18.50
N LEU A 235 10.42 -14.55 -17.73
CA LEU A 235 10.45 -14.06 -16.34
C LEU A 235 9.69 -15.00 -15.40
N GLY A 236 10.37 -16.08 -15.00
CA GLY A 236 9.78 -17.24 -14.31
C GLY A 236 9.50 -17.07 -12.81
N ASP A 237 9.62 -15.88 -12.25
CA ASP A 237 9.31 -15.59 -10.85
C ASP A 237 8.34 -14.41 -10.71
N HIS A 238 7.77 -13.97 -11.83
CA HIS A 238 6.99 -12.75 -11.94
C HIS A 238 5.57 -12.91 -11.44
N VAL A 239 5.21 -12.02 -10.51
CA VAL A 239 3.83 -11.74 -10.14
C VAL A 239 3.59 -10.24 -10.20
N ALA A 240 2.33 -9.84 -10.29
CA ALA A 240 2.00 -8.42 -10.33
C ALA A 240 0.79 -8.07 -9.49
N ILE A 241 0.88 -6.93 -8.81
CA ILE A 241 -0.23 -6.33 -8.08
C ILE A 241 -1.04 -5.51 -9.11
N PRO A 242 -2.36 -5.71 -9.19
CA PRO A 242 -3.20 -4.95 -10.12
C PRO A 242 -3.19 -3.43 -9.87
N PRO A 243 -3.40 -2.63 -10.92
CA PRO A 243 -3.75 -1.22 -10.82
C PRO A 243 -4.85 -0.91 -9.81
N GLY A 244 -4.65 0.12 -9.00
CA GLY A 244 -5.60 0.59 -7.99
C GLY A 244 -5.77 -0.35 -6.80
N THR A 245 -4.94 -1.38 -6.66
CA THR A 245 -5.00 -2.26 -5.49
C THR A 245 -4.65 -1.46 -4.25
N ARG A 246 -5.59 -1.44 -3.30
CA ARG A 246 -5.40 -0.82 -1.99
C ARG A 246 -4.53 -1.73 -1.14
N VAL A 247 -3.44 -1.19 -0.63
CA VAL A 247 -2.50 -1.89 0.24
C VAL A 247 -2.31 -1.10 1.52
N GLN A 248 -2.43 -1.75 2.68
CA GLN A 248 -2.29 -1.11 3.97
C GLN A 248 -0.86 -1.29 4.49
N LEU A 249 -0.21 -0.19 4.84
CA LEU A 249 1.15 -0.22 5.36
C LEU A 249 1.17 -0.76 6.79
N GLY A 250 1.74 -1.95 6.99
CA GLY A 250 1.80 -2.60 8.30
C GLY A 250 3.02 -2.21 9.13
N ALA A 251 4.18 -2.13 8.48
CA ALA A 251 5.46 -1.83 9.14
C ALA A 251 6.49 -1.32 8.12
N THR A 252 7.48 -0.58 8.62
CA THR A 252 8.69 -0.23 7.87
C THR A 252 9.94 -0.57 8.68
N THR A 253 11.06 -0.78 7.99
CA THR A 253 12.40 -0.89 8.59
C THR A 253 13.46 -0.44 7.59
N ARG A 254 14.65 -0.06 8.07
CA ARG A 254 15.81 0.22 7.23
C ARG A 254 16.86 -0.87 7.40
N VAL A 255 17.38 -1.36 6.28
CA VAL A 255 18.53 -2.26 6.24
C VAL A 255 19.55 -1.64 5.28
N ASN A 256 20.77 -1.39 5.76
CA ASN A 256 21.85 -0.80 4.97
C ASN A 256 21.44 0.49 4.22
N GLY A 257 20.64 1.33 4.86
CA GLY A 257 20.15 2.60 4.28
C GLY A 257 18.93 2.48 3.37
N GLN A 258 18.56 1.28 2.91
CA GLN A 258 17.38 1.03 2.07
C GLN A 258 16.13 0.84 2.93
N LEU A 259 15.01 1.43 2.51
CA LEU A 259 13.73 1.27 3.19
C LEU A 259 13.04 -0.01 2.72
N PHE A 260 12.48 -0.75 3.68
CA PHE A 260 11.62 -1.91 3.45
C PHE A 260 10.24 -1.61 4.03
N ALA A 261 9.18 -1.83 3.26
CA ALA A 261 7.81 -1.60 3.68
C ALA A 261 6.97 -2.88 3.51
N TRP A 262 6.34 -3.32 4.60
CA TRP A 262 5.39 -4.43 4.59
C TRP A 262 3.97 -3.92 4.33
N PHE A 263 3.33 -4.50 3.33
CA PHE A 263 1.98 -4.17 2.92
C PHE A 263 1.05 -5.37 3.05
N ASP A 264 -0.08 -5.14 3.70
CA ASP A 264 -1.16 -6.10 3.89
C ASP A 264 -2.42 -5.68 3.12
N ALA A 265 -3.41 -6.58 3.02
CA ALA A 265 -4.74 -6.18 2.61
C ALA A 265 -5.37 -5.27 3.69
N PRO A 266 -6.08 -4.19 3.33
CA PRO A 266 -6.69 -3.31 4.32
C PRO A 266 -7.67 -4.04 5.26
N GLU A 267 -7.53 -3.85 6.58
CA GLU A 267 -8.48 -4.38 7.58
C GLU A 267 -9.88 -3.78 7.41
N ARG A 268 -9.97 -2.57 6.84
CA ARG A 268 -11.20 -1.79 6.65
C ARG A 268 -11.16 -1.03 5.34
N LEU A 269 -12.34 -0.73 4.81
CA LEU A 269 -12.48 0.27 3.76
C LEU A 269 -12.12 1.65 4.31
N VAL A 270 -11.46 2.45 3.48
CA VAL A 270 -11.04 3.81 3.80
C VAL A 270 -11.51 4.76 2.70
N ASP A 271 -11.84 5.99 3.10
CA ASP A 271 -12.30 7.06 2.19
C ASP A 271 -11.12 7.86 1.59
N GLN A 272 -9.91 7.59 2.07
CA GLN A 272 -8.67 8.30 1.70
C GLN A 272 -7.56 7.29 1.46
N THR A 273 -6.81 7.49 0.38
CA THR A 273 -5.62 6.71 0.06
C THR A 273 -4.43 7.65 -0.17
N TYR A 274 -3.23 7.10 -0.14
CA TYR A 274 -2.00 7.81 -0.53
C TYR A 274 -1.47 7.20 -1.82
N ASP A 275 -0.96 8.02 -2.72
CA ASP A 275 -0.18 7.51 -3.84
C ASP A 275 1.12 6.87 -3.31
N LEU A 276 1.38 5.65 -3.77
CA LEU A 276 2.45 4.79 -3.25
C LEU A 276 3.86 5.33 -3.53
N TYR A 277 4.04 6.20 -4.53
CA TYR A 277 5.35 6.70 -4.97
C TYR A 277 5.63 8.13 -4.51
N THR A 278 4.59 8.95 -4.35
CA THR A 278 4.68 10.37 -4.02
C THR A 278 4.23 10.70 -2.59
N GLY A 279 3.44 9.82 -1.97
CA GLY A 279 2.80 10.11 -0.68
C GLY A 279 1.73 11.20 -0.77
N ALA A 280 1.31 11.60 -1.97
CA ALA A 280 0.21 12.53 -2.15
C ALA A 280 -1.11 11.89 -1.69
N GLN A 281 -1.95 12.64 -0.97
CA GLN A 281 -3.27 12.17 -0.57
C GLN A 281 -4.23 12.18 -1.78
N GLU A 282 -4.87 11.05 -2.00
CA GLU A 282 -5.94 10.88 -2.98
C GLU A 282 -7.27 10.77 -2.23
N PHE A 283 -8.15 11.75 -2.44
CA PHE A 283 -9.51 11.72 -1.93
C PHE A 283 -10.43 11.05 -2.95
N TRP A 284 -11.20 10.07 -2.51
CA TRP A 284 -12.27 9.51 -3.33
C TRP A 284 -13.47 10.47 -3.27
N VAL A 285 -13.79 11.11 -4.40
CA VAL A 285 -15.01 11.92 -4.59
C VAL A 285 -16.19 11.02 -4.92
#